data_AF-A0A358XX32-F1
#
_entry.id   AF-A0A358XX32-F1
#
_cell.length_a   1.000
_cell.length_b   1.000
_cell.length_c   1.000
_cell.angle_alpha   90.00
_cell.angle_beta   90.00
_cell.angle_gamma   90.00
#
_symmetry.space_group_name_H-M   'P 1'
#
loop_
_entity.id
_entity.type
_entity.pdbx_description
1 polymer ?
#
loop_
_entity_poly.entity_id
_entity_poly.type
_entity_poly.pdbx_seq_one_letter_code
_entity_poly.pdbx_strand_id
1 'polypeptide(L)'
;AIDNIPFTAAMIPIIAGMETQGINVTPLFWGLAAGVGMGGNGTHIGSTANVFIVTISEKMAKDAGDPSLAITPGLWMRKGLPVMLVTLITCTIIVYAFWGFFSAPIETATVVNEAMGGH
;
A
#
# COMPACT_ATOMS: atom_id res chain seq x y z
N ALA A 1 6.38 -6.93 -7.93
CA ALA A 1 5.20 -6.34 -7.29
C ALA A 1 4.44 -5.66 -8.40
N ILE A 2 3.16 -5.95 -8.56
CA ILE A 2 2.28 -5.10 -9.34
C ILE A 2 1.58 -4.22 -8.31
N ASP A 3 1.65 -2.90 -8.27
CA ASP A 3 2.76 -1.97 -8.37
C ASP A 3 2.29 -0.75 -7.58
N ASN A 4 2.85 -0.47 -6.41
CA ASN A 4 2.37 0.66 -5.61
C ASN A 4 3.14 1.94 -5.95
N ILE A 5 4.29 1.84 -6.61
CA ILE A 5 5.17 2.96 -6.94
C ILE A 5 4.53 3.89 -7.98
N PRO A 6 4.08 3.45 -9.18
CA PRO A 6 3.44 4.31 -10.16
C PRO A 6 2.05 4.74 -9.70
N PHE A 7 1.35 3.92 -8.91
CA PHE A 7 0.09 4.34 -8.28
C PHE A 7 0.33 5.52 -7.34
N THR A 8 1.33 5.43 -6.45
CA THR A 8 1.72 6.52 -5.55
C THR A 8 2.17 7.75 -6.34
N ALA A 9 3.03 7.57 -7.34
CA ALA A 9 3.53 8.64 -8.20
C ALA A 9 2.40 9.38 -8.94
N ALA A 10 1.36 8.67 -9.38
CA ALA A 10 0.19 9.26 -10.01
C ALA A 10 -0.72 10.01 -9.02
N MET A 11 -0.79 9.58 -7.76
CA MET A 11 -1.63 10.21 -6.73
C MET A 11 -1.00 11.49 -6.16
N ILE A 12 0.32 11.58 -6.08
CA ILE A 12 1.04 12.76 -5.57
C ILE A 12 0.60 14.08 -6.24
N PRO A 13 0.61 14.23 -7.58
CA PRO A 13 0.18 15.47 -8.23
C PRO A 13 -1.31 15.75 -8.06
N ILE A 14 -2.15 14.72 -7.92
CA ILE A 14 -3.59 14.87 -7.67
C ILE A 14 -3.80 15.49 -6.29
N ILE A 15 -3.13 14.96 -5.26
CA ILE A 15 -3.19 15.49 -3.89
C ILE A 15 -2.64 16.91 -3.86
N ALA A 16 -1.49 17.18 -4.49
CA ALA A 16 -0.94 18.54 -4.57
C ALA A 16 -1.90 19.52 -5.27
N GLY A 17 -2.64 19.08 -6.30
CA GLY A 17 -3.69 19.88 -6.93
C GLY A 17 -4.84 20.25 -6.00
N MET A 18 -5.15 19.41 -5.00
CA MET A 18 -6.19 19.71 -3.99
C MET A 18 -5.75 20.79 -2.99
N GLU A 19 -4.45 20.95 -2.76
CA GLU A 19 -3.89 22.02 -1.93
C GLU A 19 -4.29 23.40 -2.49
N THR A 20 -4.28 23.54 -3.82
CA THR A 20 -4.67 24.79 -4.50
C THR A 20 -6.14 25.17 -4.30
N GLN A 21 -6.97 24.23 -3.83
CA GLN A 21 -8.39 24.44 -3.50
C GLN A 21 -8.61 24.76 -2.02
N GLY A 22 -7.53 24.92 -1.23
CA GLY A 22 -7.58 25.19 0.20
C GLY A 22 -7.84 23.95 1.06
N ILE A 23 -7.70 22.75 0.48
CA ILE A 23 -7.83 21.49 1.22
C ILE A 23 -6.52 21.22 1.95
N ASN A 24 -6.59 20.81 3.22
CA ASN A 24 -5.41 20.33 3.94
C ASN A 24 -5.00 18.97 3.36
N VAL A 25 -3.91 18.96 2.60
CA VAL A 25 -3.38 17.78 1.92
C VAL A 25 -2.47 16.93 2.77
N THR A 26 -1.99 17.44 3.91
CA THR A 26 -1.06 16.71 4.77
C THR A 26 -1.63 15.38 5.27
N PRO A 27 -2.88 15.30 5.76
CA PRO A 27 -3.49 14.03 6.12
C PRO A 27 -3.64 13.08 4.92
N LEU A 28 -3.81 13.61 3.71
CA LEU A 28 -3.95 12.83 2.49
C LEU A 28 -2.62 12.17 2.10
N PHE A 29 -1.49 12.87 2.27
CA PHE A 29 -0.17 12.29 2.04
C PHE A 29 0.15 11.16 3.03
N TRP A 30 -0.18 11.35 4.31
CA TRP A 30 -0.03 10.28 5.32
C TRP A 30 -0.96 9.10 5.05
N GLY A 31 -2.20 9.38 4.64
CA GLY A 31 -3.16 8.35 4.23
C GLY A 31 -2.69 7.55 3.01
N LEU A 32 -2.12 8.23 2.00
CA LEU A 32 -1.53 7.60 0.82
C LEU A 32 -0.35 6.71 1.21
N ALA A 33 0.58 7.21 2.02
CA ALA A 33 1.74 6.45 2.49
C ALA A 33 1.33 5.20 3.29
N ALA A 34 0.38 5.34 4.22
CA ALA A 34 -0.15 4.23 5.00
C ALA A 34 -0.89 3.21 4.13
N GLY A 35 -1.74 3.67 3.21
CA GLY A 35 -2.51 2.81 2.31
C GLY A 35 -1.64 2.04 1.33
N VAL A 36 -0.59 2.66 0.80
CA VAL A 36 0.39 2.02 -0.09
C VAL A 36 1.22 0.96 0.63
N GLY A 37 1.63 1.23 1.88
CA GLY A 37 2.40 0.28 2.67
C GLY A 37 1.59 -0.93 3.14
N MET A 38 0.31 -0.74 3.49
CA MET A 38 -0.53 -1.80 4.06
C MET A 38 -1.44 -2.49 3.04
N GLY A 39 -1.88 -1.78 2.00
CA GLY A 39 -2.85 -2.28 1.01
C GLY A 39 -2.30 -3.40 0.13
N GLY A 40 -0.99 -3.43 -0.12
CA GLY A 40 -0.32 -4.49 -0.91
C GLY A 40 -0.41 -5.89 -0.29
N ASN A 41 -0.79 -6.01 0.98
CA ASN A 41 -0.85 -7.29 1.70
C ASN A 41 -2.15 -8.08 1.46
N GLY A 42 -3.19 -7.45 0.90
CA GLY A 42 -4.47 -8.12 0.64
C GLY A 42 -4.43 -9.18 -0.46
N THR A 43 -3.42 -9.12 -1.34
CA THR A 43 -3.32 -9.96 -2.53
C THR A 43 -1.92 -10.56 -2.68
N HIS A 44 -1.87 -11.81 -3.14
CA HIS A 44 -0.63 -12.53 -3.41
C HIS A 44 0.28 -11.87 -4.49
N ILE A 45 -0.26 -10.98 -5.32
CA ILE A 45 0.50 -10.19 -6.32
C ILE A 45 0.86 -8.77 -5.87
N GLY A 46 0.36 -8.31 -4.71
CA GLY A 46 0.47 -6.92 -4.26
C GLY A 46 1.85 -6.52 -3.73
N SER A 47 2.77 -7.48 -3.57
CA SER A 47 4.17 -7.23 -3.21
C SER A 47 5.10 -8.24 -3.89
N THR A 48 6.36 -7.86 -4.11
CA THR A 48 7.41 -8.75 -4.63
C THR A 48 7.63 -9.93 -3.70
N ALA A 49 7.57 -9.71 -2.38
CA ALA A 49 7.71 -10.78 -1.39
C ALA A 49 6.58 -11.81 -1.50
N ASN A 50 5.34 -11.34 -1.70
CA ASN A 50 4.18 -12.23 -1.84
C ASN A 50 4.26 -13.07 -3.12
N VAL A 51 4.67 -12.45 -4.24
CA VAL A 51 4.89 -13.16 -5.51
C VAL A 51 6.00 -14.20 -5.37
N PHE A 52 7.11 -13.85 -4.70
CA PHE A 52 8.22 -14.77 -4.47
C PHE A 52 7.80 -16.02 -3.67
N ILE A 53 7.01 -15.82 -2.61
CA ILE A 53 6.47 -16.92 -1.80
C ILE A 53 5.55 -17.82 -2.62
N VAL A 54 4.69 -17.25 -3.48
CA VAL A 54 3.85 -18.03 -4.40
C VAL A 54 4.72 -18.85 -5.35
N THR A 55 5.72 -18.23 -5.99
CA THR A 55 6.64 -18.93 -6.92
C THR A 55 7.39 -20.08 -6.24
N ILE A 56 7.85 -19.90 -5.00
CA ILE A 56 8.49 -20.98 -4.23
C ILE A 56 7.48 -22.08 -3.91
N SER A 57 6.27 -21.74 -3.49
CA SER A 57 5.22 -22.73 -3.17
C SER A 57 4.82 -23.56 -4.38
N GLU A 58 4.72 -22.94 -5.56
CA GLU A 58 4.44 -23.63 -6.83
C GLU A 58 5.58 -24.56 -7.22
N LYS A 59 6.84 -24.15 -6.99
CA LYS A 59 8.02 -24.99 -7.22
C LYS A 59 8.03 -26.20 -6.28
N MET A 60 7.79 -25.99 -4.99
CA MET A 60 7.70 -27.08 -3.99
C MET A 60 6.56 -28.06 -4.30
N ALA A 61 5.40 -27.56 -4.73
CA ALA A 61 4.27 -28.41 -5.13
C ALA A 61 4.60 -29.29 -6.34
N LYS A 62 5.36 -28.77 -7.30
CA LYS A 62 5.88 -29.54 -8.44
C LYS A 62 6.91 -30.59 -8.01
N ASP A 63 7.85 -30.21 -7.15
CA ASP A 63 8.94 -31.10 -6.71
C ASP A 63 8.42 -32.25 -5.83
N ALA A 64 7.39 -32.00 -5.02
CA ALA A 64 6.75 -33.00 -4.15
C ALA A 64 5.62 -33.79 -4.85
N GLY A 65 5.19 -33.39 -6.05
CA GLY A 65 4.06 -33.99 -6.77
C GLY A 65 2.69 -33.79 -6.10
N ASP A 66 2.60 -32.87 -5.13
CA ASP A 66 1.39 -32.59 -4.35
C ASP A 66 0.87 -31.16 -4.65
N PRO A 67 -0.21 -31.02 -5.42
CA PRO A 67 -0.81 -29.73 -5.75
C PRO A 67 -1.35 -28.97 -4.54
N SER A 68 -1.57 -29.62 -3.40
CA SER A 68 -2.08 -28.96 -2.18
C SER A 68 -1.09 -28.00 -1.53
N LEU A 69 0.21 -28.12 -1.88
CA LEU A 69 1.28 -27.26 -1.41
C LEU A 69 1.35 -25.92 -2.18
N ALA A 70 0.70 -25.82 -3.33
CA ALA A 70 0.69 -24.60 -4.13
C ALA A 70 -0.28 -23.59 -3.51
N ILE A 71 0.20 -22.37 -3.24
CA ILE A 71 -0.66 -21.34 -2.68
C ILE A 71 -1.58 -20.79 -3.77
N THR A 72 -2.86 -21.19 -3.71
CA THR A 72 -3.88 -20.73 -4.66
C THR A 72 -4.30 -19.28 -4.38
N PRO A 73 -4.56 -18.47 -5.41
CA PRO A 73 -5.07 -17.10 -5.28
C PRO A 73 -6.26 -16.94 -4.32
N GLY A 74 -7.21 -17.88 -4.34
CA GLY A 74 -8.39 -17.86 -3.46
C GLY A 74 -8.07 -18.13 -1.99
N LEU A 75 -7.07 -18.98 -1.70
CA LEU A 75 -6.63 -19.26 -0.34
C LEU A 75 -5.93 -18.02 0.27
N TRP A 76 -5.09 -17.36 -0.52
CA TRP A 76 -4.43 -16.12 -0.10
C TRP A 76 -5.46 -15.03 0.13
N MET A 77 -6.40 -14.81 -0.79
CA MET A 77 -7.40 -13.75 -0.67
C MET A 77 -8.28 -13.94 0.57
N ARG A 78 -8.70 -15.17 0.88
CA ARG A 78 -9.52 -15.46 2.06
C ARG A 78 -8.81 -15.16 3.39
N LYS A 79 -7.48 -15.25 3.45
CA LYS A 79 -6.69 -14.95 4.66
C LYS A 79 -6.08 -13.55 4.68
N GLY A 80 -5.65 -13.06 3.53
CA GLY A 80 -5.02 -11.75 3.34
C GLY A 80 -6.01 -10.60 3.37
N LEU A 81 -7.22 -10.77 2.83
CA LEU A 81 -8.25 -9.72 2.82
C LEU A 81 -8.68 -9.31 4.24
N PRO A 82 -9.00 -10.23 5.18
CA PRO A 82 -9.32 -9.85 6.56
C PRO A 82 -8.17 -9.12 7.26
N VAL A 83 -6.93 -9.58 7.07
CA VAL A 83 -5.75 -8.94 7.68
C VAL A 83 -5.56 -7.53 7.11
N MET A 84 -5.65 -7.36 5.79
CA MET A 84 -5.59 -6.06 5.15
C MET A 84 -6.66 -5.11 5.70
N LEU A 85 -7.91 -5.56 5.82
CA LEU A 85 -9.00 -4.74 6.36
C LEU A 85 -8.73 -4.32 7.81
N VAL A 86 -8.28 -5.24 8.67
CA VAL A 86 -7.92 -4.90 10.05
C VAL A 86 -6.80 -3.87 10.08
N THR A 87 -5.76 -4.02 9.25
CA THR A 87 -4.67 -3.06 9.18
C THR A 87 -5.11 -1.68 8.68
N LEU A 88 -5.97 -1.63 7.65
CA LEU A 88 -6.52 -0.38 7.13
C LEU A 88 -7.39 0.31 8.18
N ILE A 89 -8.28 -0.42 8.84
CA ILE A 89 -9.13 0.12 9.92
C ILE A 89 -8.27 0.66 11.06
N THR A 90 -7.24 -0.09 11.47
CA THR A 90 -6.30 0.33 12.52
C THR A 90 -5.59 1.62 12.12
N CYS A 91 -5.11 1.70 10.87
CA CYS A 91 -4.50 2.92 10.33
C CYS A 91 -5.48 4.10 10.30
N THR A 92 -6.73 3.88 9.88
CA THR A 92 -7.76 4.93 9.90
C THR A 92 -8.01 5.44 11.32
N ILE A 93 -8.09 4.54 12.30
CA ILE A 93 -8.25 4.91 13.72
C ILE A 93 -7.06 5.73 14.22
N ILE A 94 -5.83 5.34 13.88
CA ILE A 94 -4.61 6.08 14.28
C ILE A 94 -4.59 7.48 13.66
N VAL A 95 -4.88 7.60 12.37
CA VAL A 95 -4.93 8.90 11.69
C VAL A 95 -5.98 9.81 12.32
N TYR A 96 -7.13 9.25 12.68
CA TYR A 96 -8.19 10.01 13.34
C TYR A 96 -7.82 10.41 14.78
N ALA A 97 -7.24 9.49 15.55
CA ALA A 97 -6.84 9.73 16.94
C ALA A 97 -5.72 10.76 17.06
N PHE A 98 -4.79 10.78 16.11
CA PHE A 98 -3.66 11.72 16.07
C PHE A 98 -3.86 12.81 15.01
N TRP A 99 -5.10 13.20 14.74
CA TRP A 99 -5.43 14.15 13.69
C TRP A 99 -4.61 15.44 13.75
N GLY A 100 -4.39 16.00 14.96
CA GLY A 100 -3.58 17.21 15.13
C GLY A 100 -2.15 17.06 14.60
N PHE A 101 -1.53 15.89 14.76
CA PHE A 101 -0.21 15.60 14.21
C PHE A 101 -0.25 15.42 12.69
N PHE A 102 -1.22 14.65 12.18
CA PHE A 102 -1.34 14.36 10.74
C PHE A 102 -1.86 15.54 9.91
N SER A 103 -2.48 16.52 10.55
CA SER A 103 -2.93 17.78 9.94
C SER A 103 -1.87 18.88 9.97
N ALA A 104 -0.75 18.66 10.69
CA ALA A 104 0.33 19.64 10.79
C ALA A 104 0.91 19.92 9.40
N PRO A 105 1.07 21.19 8.99
CA PRO A 105 1.52 21.52 7.65
C PRO A 105 2.87 20.86 7.34
N ILE A 106 2.94 20.19 6.20
CA ILE A 106 4.20 19.77 5.57
C ILE A 106 4.45 20.63 4.34
N GLU A 107 5.72 20.80 4.01
CA GLU A 107 6.09 21.51 2.79
C GLU A 107 5.80 20.63 1.58
N THR A 108 4.62 20.82 0.97
CA THR A 108 4.13 20.01 -0.15
C THR A 108 5.10 20.06 -1.34
N ALA A 109 5.75 21.19 -1.58
CA ALA A 109 6.76 21.33 -2.63
C ALA A 109 7.93 20.35 -2.44
N THR A 110 8.40 20.18 -1.21
CA THR A 110 9.47 19.24 -0.87
C THR A 110 9.03 17.80 -1.08
N VAL A 111 7.81 17.45 -0.65
CA VAL A 111 7.24 16.10 -0.84
C VAL A 111 7.12 15.75 -2.33
N VAL A 112 6.62 16.68 -3.15
CA VAL A 112 6.47 16.47 -4.59
C VAL A 112 7.85 16.33 -5.25
N ASN A 113 8.82 17.17 -4.88
CA ASN A 113 10.14 17.15 -5.47
C ASN A 113 10.91 15.86 -5.12
N GLU A 114 10.88 15.44 -3.86
CA GLU A 114 11.49 14.18 -3.41
C GLU A 114 10.84 12.96 -4.07
N ALA A 115 9.50 12.93 -4.15
CA ALA A 115 8.78 11.77 -4.65
C ALA A 115 8.82 11.64 -6.19
N MET A 116 9.04 12.74 -6.91
CA MET A 116 9.22 12.74 -8.37
C MET A 116 10.69 12.58 -8.81
N GLY A 117 11.61 12.32 -7.87
CA GLY A 117 13.02 12.04 -8.17
C GLY A 117 13.82 13.29 -8.52
N GLY A 118 13.55 14.40 -7.83
CA GLY A 118 14.18 15.70 -8.06
C GLY A 118 15.71 15.64 -8.17
N HIS A 119 16.20 16.24 -9.26
CA HIS A 119 17.50 16.90 -9.33
C HIS A 119 17.42 18.28 -8.67
#